data_AF-Q17092-F1
#
_entry.id   AF-Q17092-F1
#
_cell.length_a   1.000
_cell.length_b   1.000
_cell.length_c   1.000
_cell.angle_alpha   90.00
_cell.angle_beta   90.00
_cell.angle_gamma   90.00
#
_symmetry.space_group_name_H-M   'P 1'
#
loop_
_entity.id
_entity.type
_entity.pdbx_description
1 polymer ?
#
loop_
_entity_poly.entity_id
_entity_poly.type
_entity_poly.pdbx_seq_one_letter_code
_entity_poly.pdbx_strand_id
1 'polypeptide(L)'
;GGISPALSANAAKSSLEATDKEKKEMQGLNDRLGNYIDRVKKLEEQNRKLVADLDELRGRWGKDTSEIKIQYSDLRDARKEIDDGARRKAEIDVKVARLRDDLAELRNRYEDVQHRRESDAKINQWQHAIEDGSELEMLRARWRQLTEEEKRLNGDNARIWEELQKARNDLDEETLGRIDFQNQVQTLMEELEFLRRVHEQEVKELQALLAQAPPDTREFFKNELALAIRDIKDEYDYIAKQGKQDMESWYKLKVSEVQGSANRANMESSYQRDEVKRMRDNIGDLRGKLGDLEAKNALLEKEVQNLNYQLNDDQRQYEVALNDRDATLRRMREECQSLAELQALLDTKQMLDAEIAIYRKMLEGEESRVGLRQMVEQVVKTHSLQQQEDTDSTRNVRGEVSTKTTFQRSAKGNVTISECDPNGKFITLENTHRSKDENLGEHRLKRKLDNRREIVYTIPPNTVLKAGRTMKIYARDQGGIHNPPDTLVFDGENTWGIGANVVTSLINKDGDDTATHTQKTIQTGQ
;
A
#
# COMPACT_ATOMS: atom_id res chain seq x y z
N GLY A 1 -41.68 45.97 -73.34
CA GLY A 1 -41.54 47.17 -72.47
C GLY A 1 -42.85 47.40 -71.72
N GLY A 2 -42.97 48.37 -70.79
CA GLY A 2 -44.23 48.53 -70.01
C GLY A 2 -44.53 49.91 -69.38
N ILE A 3 -45.72 49.97 -68.67
CA ILE A 3 -46.27 50.90 -67.59
C ILE A 3 -47.64 51.77 -67.94
N SER A 4 -49.01 51.39 -67.65
CA SER A 4 -50.44 52.07 -67.94
C SER A 4 -51.95 51.54 -67.40
N PRO A 5 -53.25 52.17 -67.57
CA PRO A 5 -54.70 51.95 -66.91
C PRO A 5 -56.23 52.06 -67.63
N ALA A 6 -57.51 51.96 -66.99
CA ALA A 6 -59.02 52.00 -67.57
C ALA A 6 -60.45 52.21 -66.70
N LEU A 7 -61.80 52.23 -67.20
CA LEU A 7 -63.25 52.46 -66.54
C LEU A 7 -64.66 52.00 -67.34
N SER A 8 -66.08 52.09 -67.18
CA SER A 8 -67.38 52.60 -66.36
C SER A 8 -68.92 52.03 -66.70
N ALA A 9 -70.19 52.49 -66.24
CA ALA A 9 -71.67 51.85 -66.32
C ALA A 9 -73.15 52.65 -66.24
N ASN A 10 -74.45 52.07 -66.25
CA ASN A 10 -75.92 52.72 -66.25
C ASN A 10 -77.38 51.93 -65.95
N ALA A 11 -78.70 52.48 -65.95
CA ALA A 11 -80.12 51.83 -65.61
C ALA A 11 -81.64 52.50 -65.88
N ALA A 12 -82.91 51.88 -65.70
CA ALA A 12 -84.40 52.42 -65.91
C ALA A 12 -85.81 51.66 -65.39
N LYS A 13 -87.16 52.16 -65.45
CA LYS A 13 -88.56 51.53 -65.00
C LYS A 13 -90.05 52.18 -65.33
N SER A 14 -91.32 51.52 -65.22
CA SER A 14 -92.82 52.06 -65.31
C SER A 14 -94.15 51.17 -64.86
N SER A 15 -95.52 51.58 -64.90
CA SER A 15 -96.91 50.79 -64.76
C SER A 15 -98.41 51.50 -64.72
N LEU A 16 -99.68 50.84 -64.76
CA LEU A 16 -101.18 51.34 -64.60
C LEU A 16 -102.46 50.31 -64.42
N GLU A 17 -103.82 50.69 -64.24
CA GLU A 17 -105.12 49.84 -63.92
C GLU A 17 -106.67 50.43 -64.10
N ALA A 18 -107.86 49.71 -63.90
CA ALA A 18 -109.38 50.06 -64.18
C ALA A 18 -110.68 49.55 -63.27
N THR A 19 -112.01 49.48 -63.72
CA THR A 19 -113.38 49.47 -62.92
C THR A 19 -114.74 48.68 -63.42
N ASP A 20 -116.02 48.76 -62.80
CA ASP A 20 -117.52 48.45 -63.24
C ASP A 20 -118.57 47.50 -62.37
N LYS A 21 -119.91 47.18 -62.71
CA LYS A 21 -120.80 45.91 -62.47
C LYS A 21 -122.06 45.61 -61.51
N GLU A 22 -122.64 46.50 -60.70
CA GLU A 22 -123.44 46.23 -59.44
C GLU A 22 -124.40 45.00 -59.18
N LYS A 23 -125.63 44.84 -59.72
CA LYS A 23 -126.65 43.96 -59.03
C LYS A 23 -126.48 42.43 -59.22
N LYS A 24 -125.87 41.94 -60.31
CA LYS A 24 -125.47 40.51 -60.36
C LYS A 24 -124.43 40.20 -59.29
N GLU A 25 -123.70 41.22 -58.83
CA GLU A 25 -122.80 41.11 -57.69
C GLU A 25 -123.56 40.93 -56.38
N MET A 26 -124.80 41.44 -56.19
CA MET A 26 -125.55 41.23 -54.94
C MET A 26 -125.92 39.77 -54.65
N GLN A 27 -126.39 39.01 -55.65
CA GLN A 27 -126.67 37.58 -55.42
C GLN A 27 -125.37 36.77 -55.35
N GLY A 28 -124.37 37.13 -56.16
CA GLY A 28 -123.01 36.63 -56.01
C GLY A 28 -122.41 36.91 -54.63
N LEU A 29 -122.69 38.07 -54.03
CA LEU A 29 -122.28 38.46 -52.68
C LEU A 29 -122.99 37.60 -51.63
N ASN A 30 -124.26 37.26 -51.80
CA ASN A 30 -124.97 36.40 -50.84
C ASN A 30 -124.49 34.94 -50.86
N ASP A 31 -124.25 34.35 -52.03
CA ASP A 31 -123.67 32.99 -52.10
C ASP A 31 -122.19 33.00 -51.70
N ARG A 32 -121.46 34.09 -51.99
CA ARG A 32 -120.11 34.32 -51.41
C ARG A 32 -120.19 34.46 -49.89
N LEU A 33 -121.20 35.13 -49.31
CA LEU A 33 -121.42 35.28 -47.86
C LEU A 33 -121.74 33.93 -47.21
N GLY A 34 -122.59 33.10 -47.80
CA GLY A 34 -122.86 31.74 -47.31
C GLY A 34 -121.59 30.89 -47.29
N ASN A 35 -120.84 30.89 -48.40
CA ASN A 35 -119.52 30.25 -48.45
C ASN A 35 -118.54 30.88 -47.45
N TYR A 36 -118.59 32.20 -47.22
CA TYR A 36 -117.78 32.89 -46.21
C TYR A 36 -118.16 32.47 -44.79
N ILE A 37 -119.43 32.23 -44.47
CA ILE A 37 -119.87 31.83 -43.12
C ILE A 37 -119.41 30.40 -42.81
N ASP A 38 -119.53 29.46 -43.74
CA ASP A 38 -119.00 28.10 -43.54
C ASP A 38 -117.46 28.06 -43.60
N ARG A 39 -116.84 28.97 -44.37
CA ARG A 39 -115.39 29.21 -44.31
C ARG A 39 -115.00 29.77 -42.94
N VAL A 40 -115.75 30.73 -42.40
CA VAL A 40 -115.52 31.36 -41.10
C VAL A 40 -115.70 30.35 -39.98
N LYS A 41 -116.76 29.54 -39.95
CA LYS A 41 -116.92 28.48 -38.93
C LYS A 41 -115.78 27.46 -38.98
N LYS A 42 -115.35 27.04 -40.17
CA LYS A 42 -114.18 26.17 -40.32
C LYS A 42 -112.90 26.88 -39.87
N LEU A 43 -112.73 28.18 -40.16
CA LEU A 43 -111.62 28.99 -39.67
C LEU A 43 -111.70 29.29 -38.16
N GLU A 44 -112.88 29.31 -37.54
CA GLU A 44 -113.09 29.49 -36.09
C GLU A 44 -112.79 28.21 -35.32
N GLU A 45 -113.21 27.05 -35.83
CA GLU A 45 -112.88 25.75 -35.26
C GLU A 45 -111.39 25.42 -35.49
N GLN A 46 -110.85 25.74 -36.67
CA GLN A 46 -109.41 25.73 -36.93
C GLN A 46 -108.68 26.71 -36.02
N ASN A 47 -109.14 27.95 -35.82
CA ASN A 47 -108.52 28.89 -34.88
C ASN A 47 -108.59 28.38 -33.44
N ARG A 48 -109.70 27.80 -33.00
CA ARG A 48 -109.84 27.27 -31.64
C ARG A 48 -108.90 26.09 -31.41
N LYS A 49 -108.75 25.20 -32.40
CA LYS A 49 -107.73 24.16 -32.37
C LYS A 49 -106.32 24.75 -32.41
N LEU A 50 -106.02 25.66 -33.33
CA LEU A 50 -104.73 26.34 -33.43
C LEU A 50 -104.37 27.10 -32.15
N VAL A 51 -105.34 27.65 -31.41
CA VAL A 51 -105.13 28.27 -30.09
C VAL A 51 -104.81 27.22 -29.02
N ALA A 52 -105.54 26.10 -28.97
CA ALA A 52 -105.21 25.01 -28.04
C ALA A 52 -103.84 24.38 -28.35
N ASP A 53 -103.56 24.13 -29.63
CA ASP A 53 -102.26 23.67 -30.13
C ASP A 53 -101.16 24.72 -29.80
N LEU A 54 -101.43 26.03 -29.94
CA LEU A 54 -100.51 27.12 -29.57
C LEU A 54 -100.27 27.21 -28.05
N ASP A 55 -101.28 26.96 -27.21
CA ASP A 55 -101.14 27.01 -25.75
C ASP A 55 -100.43 25.76 -25.21
N GLU A 56 -100.63 24.56 -25.80
CA GLU A 56 -99.78 23.40 -25.50
C GLU A 56 -98.34 23.64 -26.00
N LEU A 57 -98.17 24.15 -27.23
CA LEU A 57 -96.85 24.49 -27.76
C LEU A 57 -96.16 25.55 -26.89
N ARG A 58 -96.87 26.57 -26.38
CA ARG A 58 -96.36 27.53 -25.38
C ARG A 58 -96.06 26.89 -24.03
N GLY A 59 -96.86 25.92 -23.59
CA GLY A 59 -96.66 25.18 -22.34
C GLY A 59 -95.47 24.22 -22.36
N ARG A 60 -95.05 23.79 -23.55
CA ARG A 60 -93.80 23.05 -23.85
C ARG A 60 -92.63 23.98 -24.21
N TRP A 61 -92.90 25.16 -24.80
CA TRP A 61 -91.89 26.14 -25.21
C TRP A 61 -90.98 26.49 -24.04
N GLY A 62 -89.69 26.16 -24.17
CA GLY A 62 -88.72 26.41 -23.12
C GLY A 62 -88.59 25.31 -22.07
N LYS A 63 -89.56 24.40 -21.90
CA LYS A 63 -89.41 23.22 -21.02
C LYS A 63 -88.44 22.22 -21.60
N ASP A 64 -88.71 21.75 -22.81
CA ASP A 64 -87.82 20.88 -23.58
C ASP A 64 -86.42 21.54 -23.70
N THR A 65 -86.38 22.86 -23.91
CA THR A 65 -85.14 23.65 -23.94
C THR A 65 -84.44 23.76 -22.58
N SER A 66 -85.16 23.68 -21.47
CA SER A 66 -84.61 23.69 -20.11
C SER A 66 -84.07 22.32 -19.70
N GLU A 67 -84.77 21.23 -20.04
CA GLU A 67 -84.28 19.86 -19.84
C GLU A 67 -83.02 19.61 -20.67
N ILE A 68 -83.02 20.03 -21.94
CA ILE A 68 -81.82 20.01 -22.80
C ILE A 68 -80.68 20.85 -22.19
N LYS A 69 -80.96 22.03 -21.63
CA LYS A 69 -79.94 22.85 -20.94
C LYS A 69 -79.38 22.19 -19.68
N ILE A 70 -80.21 21.50 -18.90
CA ILE A 70 -79.77 20.75 -17.72
C ILE A 70 -78.88 19.59 -18.17
N GLN A 71 -79.32 18.79 -19.15
CA GLN A 71 -78.51 17.71 -19.74
C GLN A 71 -77.17 18.20 -20.31
N TYR A 72 -77.12 19.39 -20.93
CA TYR A 72 -75.87 20.01 -21.37
C TYR A 72 -75.00 20.54 -20.21
N SER A 73 -75.57 20.88 -19.06
CA SER A 73 -74.81 21.19 -17.84
C SER A 73 -74.26 19.91 -17.22
N ASP A 74 -75.08 18.89 -17.01
CA ASP A 74 -74.66 17.60 -16.48
C ASP A 74 -73.56 16.97 -17.33
N LEU A 75 -73.68 17.05 -18.67
CA LEU A 75 -72.66 16.60 -19.62
C LEU A 75 -71.38 17.46 -19.55
N ARG A 76 -71.48 18.75 -19.24
CA ARG A 76 -70.32 19.65 -19.05
C ARG A 76 -69.59 19.35 -17.75
N ASP A 77 -70.33 19.12 -16.68
CA ASP A 77 -69.77 18.86 -15.36
C ASP A 77 -69.19 17.43 -15.30
N ALA A 78 -69.83 16.44 -15.93
CA ALA A 78 -69.25 15.11 -16.13
C ALA A 78 -67.99 15.13 -17.01
N ARG A 79 -67.93 15.96 -18.06
CA ARG A 79 -66.70 16.20 -18.82
C ARG A 79 -65.60 16.80 -17.94
N LYS A 80 -65.94 17.78 -17.11
CA LYS A 80 -64.99 18.39 -16.17
C LYS A 80 -64.47 17.36 -15.16
N GLU A 81 -65.31 16.48 -14.62
CA GLU A 81 -64.86 15.38 -13.74
C GLU A 81 -63.95 14.38 -14.46
N ILE A 82 -64.19 14.11 -15.74
CA ILE A 82 -63.30 13.31 -16.59
C ILE A 82 -61.96 14.03 -16.79
N ASP A 83 -61.94 15.33 -17.08
CA ASP A 83 -60.72 16.12 -17.27
C ASP A 83 -59.90 16.24 -15.96
N ASP A 84 -60.56 16.57 -14.84
CA ASP A 84 -59.94 16.60 -13.50
C ASP A 84 -59.51 15.19 -13.03
N GLY A 85 -60.21 14.13 -13.47
CA GLY A 85 -59.83 12.73 -13.27
C GLY A 85 -58.58 12.35 -14.07
N ALA A 86 -58.54 12.69 -15.36
CA ALA A 86 -57.41 12.48 -16.25
C ALA A 86 -56.17 13.25 -15.78
N ARG A 87 -56.34 14.48 -15.31
CA ARG A 87 -55.27 15.30 -14.72
C ARG A 87 -54.70 14.66 -13.46
N ARG A 88 -55.55 14.23 -12.51
CA ARG A 88 -55.12 13.50 -11.29
C ARG A 88 -54.41 12.19 -11.64
N LYS A 89 -54.92 11.44 -12.62
CA LYS A 89 -54.27 10.22 -13.11
C LYS A 89 -52.88 10.53 -13.67
N ALA A 90 -52.75 11.51 -14.57
CA ALA A 90 -51.46 11.89 -15.16
C ALA A 90 -50.44 12.35 -14.10
N GLU A 91 -50.88 13.05 -13.04
CA GLU A 91 -50.02 13.43 -11.92
C GLU A 91 -49.53 12.21 -11.13
N ILE A 92 -50.40 11.20 -10.92
CA ILE A 92 -50.04 9.94 -10.28
C ILE A 92 -49.10 9.12 -11.19
N ASP A 93 -49.38 9.02 -12.48
CA ASP A 93 -48.54 8.29 -13.44
C ASP A 93 -47.12 8.91 -13.52
N VAL A 94 -46.99 10.24 -13.47
CA VAL A 94 -45.69 10.93 -13.37
C VAL A 94 -44.98 10.67 -12.04
N LYS A 95 -45.70 10.61 -10.92
CA LYS A 95 -45.13 10.25 -9.60
C LYS A 95 -44.66 8.79 -9.58
N VAL A 96 -45.42 7.87 -10.18
CA VAL A 96 -45.07 6.45 -10.32
C VAL A 96 -43.88 6.26 -11.26
N ALA A 97 -43.76 7.05 -12.32
CA ALA A 97 -42.56 7.05 -13.17
C ALA A 97 -41.31 7.45 -12.37
N ARG A 98 -41.34 8.63 -11.72
CA ARG A 98 -40.21 9.10 -10.89
C ARG A 98 -39.81 8.09 -9.81
N LEU A 99 -40.77 7.55 -9.05
CA LEU A 99 -40.48 6.55 -8.02
C LEU A 99 -39.92 5.24 -8.58
N ARG A 100 -40.19 4.88 -9.85
CA ARG A 100 -39.53 3.74 -10.52
C ARG A 100 -38.11 4.08 -10.93
N ASP A 101 -37.87 5.29 -11.43
CA ASP A 101 -36.53 5.78 -11.78
C ASP A 101 -35.65 5.89 -10.53
N ASP A 102 -36.17 6.47 -9.43
CA ASP A 102 -35.53 6.54 -8.11
C ASP A 102 -35.19 5.14 -7.57
N LEU A 103 -36.12 4.18 -7.66
CA LEU A 103 -35.90 2.79 -7.23
C LEU A 103 -34.89 2.07 -8.12
N ALA A 104 -34.86 2.34 -9.43
CA ALA A 104 -33.86 1.79 -10.34
C ALA A 104 -32.47 2.36 -10.04
N GLU A 105 -32.35 3.67 -9.76
CA GLU A 105 -31.08 4.27 -9.38
C GLU A 105 -30.59 3.76 -8.02
N LEU A 106 -31.45 3.69 -7.00
CA LEU A 106 -31.11 3.12 -5.70
C LEU A 106 -30.71 1.65 -5.80
N ARG A 107 -31.36 0.88 -6.67
CA ARG A 107 -30.99 -0.51 -6.95
C ARG A 107 -29.62 -0.62 -7.60
N ASN A 108 -29.35 0.15 -8.67
CA ASN A 108 -28.05 0.16 -9.33
C ASN A 108 -26.94 0.57 -8.35
N ARG A 109 -27.15 1.63 -7.57
CA ARG A 109 -26.23 2.08 -6.51
C ARG A 109 -25.99 1.01 -5.43
N TYR A 110 -26.99 0.19 -5.11
CA TYR A 110 -26.84 -0.95 -4.19
C TYR A 110 -26.02 -2.08 -4.82
N GLU A 111 -26.32 -2.45 -6.07
CA GLU A 111 -25.58 -3.48 -6.82
C GLU A 111 -24.10 -3.06 -7.02
N ASP A 112 -23.83 -1.78 -7.33
CA ASP A 112 -22.49 -1.18 -7.35
C ASP A 112 -21.76 -1.25 -6.00
N VAL A 113 -22.48 -1.17 -4.87
CA VAL A 113 -21.91 -1.26 -3.53
C VAL A 113 -21.66 -2.72 -3.14
N GLN A 114 -22.49 -3.67 -3.56
CA GLN A 114 -22.23 -5.10 -3.37
C GLN A 114 -21.04 -5.55 -4.23
N HIS A 115 -20.99 -5.18 -5.51
CA HIS A 115 -19.85 -5.50 -6.37
C HIS A 115 -18.54 -4.87 -5.89
N ARG A 116 -18.58 -3.65 -5.32
CA ARG A 116 -17.41 -3.09 -4.61
C ARG A 116 -17.04 -3.92 -3.39
N ARG A 117 -17.98 -4.24 -2.49
CA ARG A 117 -17.70 -5.09 -1.31
C ARG A 117 -17.15 -6.46 -1.67
N GLU A 118 -17.65 -7.10 -2.72
CA GLU A 118 -17.10 -8.35 -3.23
C GLU A 118 -15.69 -8.18 -3.80
N SER A 119 -15.43 -7.07 -4.50
CA SER A 119 -14.11 -6.77 -5.05
C SER A 119 -13.12 -6.45 -3.93
N ASP A 120 -13.51 -5.65 -2.95
CA ASP A 120 -12.75 -5.33 -1.75
C ASP A 120 -12.47 -6.61 -0.93
N ALA A 121 -13.44 -7.54 -0.82
CA ALA A 121 -13.22 -8.83 -0.17
C ALA A 121 -12.23 -9.72 -0.94
N LYS A 122 -12.30 -9.76 -2.28
CA LYS A 122 -11.34 -10.47 -3.13
C LYS A 122 -9.95 -9.82 -3.08
N ILE A 123 -9.88 -8.49 -3.06
CA ILE A 123 -8.65 -7.71 -2.90
C ILE A 123 -8.03 -7.99 -1.53
N ASN A 124 -8.81 -7.97 -0.44
CA ASN A 124 -8.34 -8.30 0.91
C ASN A 124 -7.88 -9.77 0.99
N GLN A 125 -8.57 -10.70 0.32
CA GLN A 125 -8.16 -12.11 0.24
C GLN A 125 -6.83 -12.28 -0.51
N TRP A 126 -6.66 -11.58 -1.65
CA TRP A 126 -5.41 -11.59 -2.41
C TRP A 126 -4.28 -10.85 -1.69
N GLN A 127 -4.58 -9.75 -1.00
CA GLN A 127 -3.64 -9.05 -0.13
C GLN A 127 -3.18 -9.97 0.99
N HIS A 128 -4.09 -10.64 1.71
CA HIS A 128 -3.73 -11.59 2.75
C HIS A 128 -2.88 -12.76 2.20
N ALA A 129 -3.21 -13.31 1.03
CA ALA A 129 -2.40 -14.35 0.39
C ALA A 129 -1.01 -13.87 -0.09
N ILE A 130 -0.86 -12.58 -0.41
CA ILE A 130 0.43 -11.94 -0.76
C ILE A 130 1.22 -11.57 0.52
N GLU A 131 0.53 -11.16 1.58
CA GLU A 131 1.07 -10.68 2.86
C GLU A 131 1.48 -11.82 3.79
N ASP A 132 0.77 -12.96 3.74
CA ASP A 132 1.20 -14.25 4.30
C ASP A 132 2.55 -14.70 3.72
N GLY A 133 2.91 -14.20 2.51
CA GLY A 133 4.17 -14.44 1.82
C GLY A 133 4.46 -15.89 1.43
N SER A 134 3.66 -16.85 1.89
CA SER A 134 4.06 -18.25 2.07
C SER A 134 4.41 -18.96 0.77
N GLU A 135 3.70 -18.74 -0.33
CA GLU A 135 4.06 -19.31 -1.63
C GLU A 135 5.38 -18.72 -2.17
N LEU A 136 5.58 -17.41 -2.03
CA LEU A 136 6.84 -16.73 -2.39
C LEU A 136 8.01 -17.16 -1.48
N GLU A 137 7.77 -17.35 -0.19
CA GLU A 137 8.74 -17.85 0.78
C GLU A 137 9.09 -19.33 0.52
N MET A 138 8.10 -20.18 0.25
CA MET A 138 8.31 -21.59 -0.12
C MET A 138 9.03 -21.72 -1.46
N LEU A 139 8.69 -20.91 -2.47
CA LEU A 139 9.40 -20.89 -3.75
C LEU A 139 10.84 -20.37 -3.58
N ARG A 140 11.08 -19.35 -2.75
CA ARG A 140 12.43 -18.89 -2.38
C ARG A 140 13.20 -19.96 -1.62
N ALA A 141 12.58 -20.66 -0.67
CA ALA A 141 13.22 -21.74 0.10
C ALA A 141 13.57 -22.93 -0.79
N ARG A 142 12.65 -23.36 -1.67
CA ARG A 142 12.89 -24.41 -2.67
C ARG A 142 13.96 -24.00 -3.68
N TRP A 143 14.00 -22.73 -4.10
CA TRP A 143 15.07 -22.22 -4.96
C TRP A 143 16.42 -22.23 -4.24
N ARG A 144 16.50 -21.73 -2.98
CA ARG A 144 17.72 -21.83 -2.14
C ARG A 144 18.20 -23.29 -2.03
N GLN A 145 17.29 -24.24 -1.79
CA GLN A 145 17.62 -25.67 -1.71
C GLN A 145 18.19 -26.18 -3.04
N LEU A 146 17.50 -25.95 -4.17
CA LEU A 146 17.93 -26.41 -5.49
C LEU A 146 19.28 -25.80 -5.90
N THR A 147 19.53 -24.52 -5.60
CA THR A 147 20.82 -23.87 -5.85
C THR A 147 21.94 -24.42 -4.96
N GLU A 148 21.65 -24.85 -3.73
CA GLU A 148 22.65 -25.50 -2.87
C GLU A 148 22.92 -26.95 -3.28
N GLU A 149 21.89 -27.68 -3.72
CA GLU A 149 22.03 -29.00 -4.35
C GLU A 149 22.83 -28.93 -5.65
N GLU A 150 22.61 -27.91 -6.49
CA GLU A 150 23.38 -27.62 -7.70
C GLU A 150 24.86 -27.35 -7.39
N LYS A 151 25.16 -26.48 -6.41
CA LYS A 151 26.55 -26.25 -5.95
C LYS A 151 27.21 -27.54 -5.48
N ARG A 152 26.51 -28.34 -4.67
CA ARG A 152 27.02 -29.62 -4.16
C ARG A 152 27.32 -30.59 -5.30
N LEU A 153 26.40 -30.75 -6.24
CA LEU A 153 26.58 -31.62 -7.40
C LEU A 153 27.72 -31.13 -8.32
N ASN A 154 27.90 -29.82 -8.48
CA ASN A 154 29.04 -29.26 -9.21
C ASN A 154 30.38 -29.51 -8.47
N GLY A 155 30.40 -29.44 -7.13
CA GLY A 155 31.55 -29.79 -6.31
C GLY A 155 31.90 -31.29 -6.37
N ASP A 156 30.90 -32.17 -6.27
CA ASP A 156 31.08 -33.62 -6.44
C ASP A 156 31.54 -33.96 -7.86
N ASN A 157 30.97 -33.35 -8.90
CA ASN A 157 31.42 -33.51 -10.30
C ASN A 157 32.87 -33.06 -10.50
N ALA A 158 33.28 -31.94 -9.89
CA ALA A 158 34.66 -31.45 -9.97
C ALA A 158 35.63 -32.43 -9.30
N ARG A 159 35.29 -32.94 -8.10
CA ARG A 159 36.11 -33.94 -7.39
C ARG A 159 36.21 -35.26 -8.18
N ILE A 160 35.11 -35.74 -8.74
CA ILE A 160 35.09 -36.95 -9.58
C ILE A 160 35.93 -36.76 -10.85
N TRP A 161 35.96 -35.56 -11.44
CA TRP A 161 36.84 -35.24 -12.56
C TRP A 161 38.33 -35.24 -12.18
N GLU A 162 38.67 -34.72 -11.00
CA GLU A 162 40.04 -34.74 -10.47
C GLU A 162 40.49 -36.17 -10.13
N GLU A 163 39.64 -36.96 -9.46
CA GLU A 163 39.84 -38.39 -9.20
C GLU A 163 40.02 -39.18 -10.52
N LEU A 164 39.20 -38.93 -11.53
CA LEU A 164 39.29 -39.56 -12.86
C LEU A 164 40.57 -39.15 -13.61
N GLN A 165 40.94 -37.88 -13.57
CA GLN A 165 42.15 -37.40 -14.25
C GLN A 165 43.41 -37.94 -13.56
N LYS A 166 43.41 -38.05 -12.23
CA LYS A 166 44.48 -38.73 -11.51
C LYS A 166 44.56 -40.20 -11.93
N ALA A 167 43.46 -40.94 -11.90
CA ALA A 167 43.44 -42.35 -12.29
C ALA A 167 43.87 -42.61 -13.75
N ARG A 168 43.71 -41.62 -14.65
CA ARG A 168 44.29 -41.64 -16.00
C ARG A 168 45.81 -41.48 -15.97
N ASN A 169 46.32 -40.47 -15.27
CA ASN A 169 47.76 -40.25 -15.13
C ASN A 169 48.46 -41.46 -14.48
N ASP A 170 47.88 -42.02 -13.41
CA ASP A 170 48.37 -43.21 -12.70
C ASP A 170 48.42 -44.43 -13.68
N LEU A 171 47.43 -44.58 -14.56
CA LEU A 171 47.37 -45.63 -15.59
C LEU A 171 48.40 -45.42 -16.72
N ASP A 172 48.61 -44.18 -17.15
CA ASP A 172 49.60 -43.83 -18.17
C ASP A 172 51.04 -44.06 -17.64
N GLU A 173 51.30 -43.74 -16.37
CA GLU A 173 52.59 -44.02 -15.69
C GLU A 173 52.86 -45.52 -15.55
N GLU A 174 51.89 -46.31 -15.07
CA GLU A 174 51.99 -47.79 -15.05
C GLU A 174 52.14 -48.39 -16.47
N THR A 175 51.51 -47.78 -17.48
CA THR A 175 51.66 -48.22 -18.88
C THR A 175 53.06 -47.97 -19.42
N LEU A 176 53.67 -46.82 -19.10
CA LEU A 176 55.06 -46.52 -19.43
C LEU A 176 56.01 -47.45 -18.68
N GLY A 177 55.84 -47.63 -17.36
CA GLY A 177 56.63 -48.56 -16.56
C GLY A 177 56.57 -50.00 -17.11
N ARG A 178 55.40 -50.47 -17.52
CA ARG A 178 55.24 -51.79 -18.16
C ARG A 178 56.00 -51.90 -19.48
N ILE A 179 56.07 -50.83 -20.27
CA ILE A 179 56.83 -50.77 -21.53
C ILE A 179 58.34 -50.79 -21.22
N ASP A 180 58.81 -50.01 -20.25
CA ASP A 180 60.22 -49.97 -19.88
C ASP A 180 60.72 -51.30 -19.31
N PHE A 181 59.95 -51.97 -18.44
CA PHE A 181 60.29 -53.32 -17.99
C PHE A 181 60.25 -54.34 -19.14
N GLN A 182 59.30 -54.21 -20.08
CA GLN A 182 59.23 -55.09 -21.26
C GLN A 182 60.47 -54.88 -22.19
N ASN A 183 60.95 -53.65 -22.33
CA ASN A 183 62.18 -53.33 -23.05
C ASN A 183 63.42 -53.88 -22.34
N GLN A 184 63.54 -53.70 -21.02
CA GLN A 184 64.65 -54.26 -20.23
C GLN A 184 64.72 -55.79 -20.32
N VAL A 185 63.57 -56.48 -20.23
CA VAL A 185 63.49 -57.94 -20.43
C VAL A 185 63.96 -58.32 -21.83
N GLN A 186 63.56 -57.59 -22.87
CA GLN A 186 64.01 -57.86 -24.24
C GLN A 186 65.53 -57.71 -24.38
N THR A 187 66.12 -56.62 -23.88
CA THR A 187 67.58 -56.42 -23.89
C THR A 187 68.31 -57.54 -23.14
N LEU A 188 67.84 -57.92 -21.95
CA LEU A 188 68.45 -59.01 -21.17
C LEU A 188 68.32 -60.38 -21.86
N MET A 189 67.26 -60.64 -22.61
CA MET A 189 67.16 -61.86 -23.44
C MET A 189 68.17 -61.85 -24.60
N GLU A 190 68.34 -60.72 -25.27
CA GLU A 190 69.31 -60.55 -26.36
C GLU A 190 70.76 -60.68 -25.87
N GLU A 191 71.09 -60.10 -24.71
CA GLU A 191 72.37 -60.26 -24.02
C GLU A 191 72.64 -61.71 -23.61
N LEU A 192 71.63 -62.41 -23.04
CA LEU A 192 71.75 -63.82 -22.67
C LEU A 192 71.94 -64.73 -23.90
N GLU A 193 71.27 -64.44 -25.02
CA GLU A 193 71.47 -65.23 -26.24
C GLU A 193 72.82 -64.93 -26.91
N PHE A 194 73.28 -63.68 -26.87
CA PHE A 194 74.64 -63.31 -27.29
C PHE A 194 75.71 -64.03 -26.45
N LEU A 195 75.62 -63.95 -25.11
CA LEU A 195 76.55 -64.63 -24.19
C LEU A 195 76.55 -66.15 -24.40
N ARG A 196 75.39 -66.77 -24.63
CA ARG A 196 75.32 -68.19 -25.01
C ARG A 196 76.08 -68.51 -26.29
N ARG A 197 75.88 -67.71 -27.35
CA ARG A 197 76.56 -67.90 -28.64
C ARG A 197 78.08 -67.72 -28.53
N VAL A 198 78.54 -66.78 -27.69
CA VAL A 198 79.96 -66.59 -27.35
C VAL A 198 80.53 -67.79 -26.60
N HIS A 199 79.92 -68.21 -25.48
CA HIS A 199 80.36 -69.40 -24.75
C HIS A 199 80.33 -70.69 -25.60
N GLU A 200 79.33 -70.86 -26.46
CA GLU A 200 79.29 -71.98 -27.40
C GLU A 200 80.46 -71.97 -28.39
N GLN A 201 80.98 -70.80 -28.75
CA GLN A 201 82.13 -70.65 -29.64
C GLN A 201 83.46 -70.85 -28.88
N GLU A 202 83.61 -70.21 -27.72
CA GLU A 202 84.75 -70.40 -26.81
C GLU A 202 84.93 -71.88 -26.43
N VAL A 203 83.84 -72.61 -26.14
CA VAL A 203 83.89 -74.05 -25.84
C VAL A 203 84.33 -74.87 -27.06
N LYS A 204 83.93 -74.51 -28.29
CA LYS A 204 84.40 -75.19 -29.53
C LYS A 204 85.89 -74.95 -29.75
N GLU A 205 86.36 -73.73 -29.52
CA GLU A 205 87.78 -73.36 -29.67
C GLU A 205 88.66 -73.99 -28.59
N LEU A 206 88.22 -74.02 -27.33
CA LEU A 206 88.89 -74.73 -26.23
C LEU A 206 88.89 -76.26 -26.45
N GLN A 207 87.84 -76.84 -27.01
CA GLN A 207 87.82 -78.26 -27.40
C GLN A 207 88.82 -78.56 -28.53
N ALA A 208 88.92 -77.67 -29.53
CA ALA A 208 89.90 -77.80 -30.61
C ALA A 208 91.35 -77.66 -30.12
N LEU A 209 91.61 -76.73 -29.20
CA LEU A 209 92.92 -76.57 -28.55
C LEU A 209 93.27 -77.77 -27.67
N LEU A 210 92.32 -78.28 -26.87
CA LEU A 210 92.51 -79.47 -26.04
C LEU A 210 92.83 -80.72 -26.88
N ALA A 211 92.22 -80.85 -28.07
CA ALA A 211 92.52 -81.93 -29.01
C ALA A 211 93.93 -81.84 -29.63
N GLN A 212 94.62 -80.70 -29.50
CA GLN A 212 96.01 -80.50 -29.94
C GLN A 212 97.01 -80.45 -28.76
N ALA A 213 96.54 -80.46 -27.51
CA ALA A 213 97.37 -80.22 -26.33
C ALA A 213 98.16 -81.48 -25.89
N PRO A 214 99.49 -81.37 -25.63
CA PRO A 214 100.25 -82.42 -24.97
C PRO A 214 99.76 -82.67 -23.53
N PRO A 215 99.84 -83.92 -23.03
CA PRO A 215 99.22 -84.32 -21.76
C PRO A 215 99.84 -83.69 -20.50
N ASP A 216 101.01 -83.05 -20.64
CA ASP A 216 101.80 -82.50 -19.52
C ASP A 216 101.36 -81.08 -19.09
N THR A 217 100.47 -80.44 -19.84
CA THR A 217 99.93 -79.09 -19.55
C THR A 217 99.01 -79.03 -18.32
N ARG A 218 98.65 -80.19 -17.76
CA ARG A 218 97.55 -80.34 -16.79
C ARG A 218 97.80 -79.68 -15.43
N GLU A 219 99.05 -79.55 -14.98
CA GLU A 219 99.35 -78.87 -13.71
C GLU A 219 99.28 -77.34 -13.83
N PHE A 220 99.67 -76.78 -14.97
CA PHE A 220 99.54 -75.34 -15.26
C PHE A 220 98.07 -74.90 -15.18
N PHE A 221 97.18 -75.57 -15.94
CA PHE A 221 95.74 -75.28 -15.90
C PHE A 221 95.12 -75.53 -14.52
N LYS A 222 95.66 -76.46 -13.72
CA LYS A 222 95.17 -76.71 -12.35
C LYS A 222 95.52 -75.57 -11.39
N ASN A 223 96.67 -74.90 -11.57
CA ASN A 223 97.03 -73.71 -10.80
C ASN A 223 96.26 -72.47 -11.27
N GLU A 224 96.17 -72.23 -12.59
CA GLU A 224 95.37 -71.13 -13.15
C GLU A 224 93.90 -71.22 -12.74
N LEU A 225 93.28 -72.41 -12.83
CA LEU A 225 91.90 -72.62 -12.41
C LEU A 225 91.73 -72.52 -10.89
N ALA A 226 92.76 -72.79 -10.09
CA ALA A 226 92.75 -72.54 -8.64
C ALA A 226 93.00 -71.06 -8.26
N LEU A 227 93.60 -70.26 -9.14
CA LEU A 227 93.67 -68.80 -9.03
C LEU A 227 92.32 -68.20 -9.40
N ALA A 228 91.78 -68.51 -10.59
CA ALA A 228 90.46 -68.04 -11.03
C ALA A 228 89.34 -68.38 -10.03
N ILE A 229 89.33 -69.57 -9.43
CA ILE A 229 88.36 -69.92 -8.37
C ILE A 229 88.54 -69.07 -7.11
N ARG A 230 89.77 -68.66 -6.75
CA ARG A 230 90.01 -67.75 -5.64
C ARG A 230 89.50 -66.35 -5.97
N ASP A 231 89.88 -65.84 -7.13
CA ASP A 231 89.54 -64.48 -7.55
C ASP A 231 88.01 -64.31 -7.68
N ILE A 232 87.33 -65.29 -8.30
CA ILE A 232 85.85 -65.36 -8.33
C ILE A 232 85.25 -65.40 -6.92
N LYS A 233 85.84 -66.15 -5.99
CA LYS A 233 85.33 -66.23 -4.61
C LYS A 233 85.54 -64.90 -3.86
N ASP A 234 86.70 -64.28 -4.00
CA ASP A 234 87.01 -63.01 -3.34
C ASP A 234 86.17 -61.86 -3.93
N GLU A 235 85.81 -61.93 -5.22
CA GLU A 235 84.84 -61.03 -5.85
C GLU A 235 83.39 -61.28 -5.37
N TYR A 236 82.97 -62.54 -5.19
CA TYR A 236 81.68 -62.84 -4.54
C TYR A 236 81.63 -62.38 -3.08
N ASP A 237 82.71 -62.56 -2.31
CA ASP A 237 82.81 -62.06 -0.93
C ASP A 237 82.81 -60.52 -0.88
N TYR A 238 83.40 -59.85 -1.90
CA TYR A 238 83.30 -58.40 -2.08
C TYR A 238 81.87 -57.95 -2.40
N ILE A 239 81.19 -58.57 -3.37
CA ILE A 239 79.81 -58.25 -3.76
C ILE A 239 78.85 -58.48 -2.59
N ALA A 240 78.99 -59.59 -1.84
CA ALA A 240 78.18 -59.87 -0.66
C ALA A 240 78.39 -58.84 0.46
N LYS A 241 79.63 -58.40 0.67
CA LYS A 241 79.98 -57.36 1.63
C LYS A 241 79.45 -55.98 1.22
N GLN A 242 79.56 -55.63 -0.07
CA GLN A 242 79.06 -54.39 -0.64
C GLN A 242 77.54 -54.32 -0.57
N GLY A 243 76.83 -55.34 -1.07
CA GLY A 243 75.37 -55.44 -0.99
C GLY A 243 74.84 -55.39 0.44
N LYS A 244 75.58 -55.93 1.42
CA LYS A 244 75.26 -55.75 2.85
C LYS A 244 75.42 -54.29 3.30
N GLN A 245 76.51 -53.61 2.93
CA GLN A 245 76.70 -52.19 3.28
C GLN A 245 75.64 -51.30 2.63
N ASP A 246 75.31 -51.55 1.36
CA ASP A 246 74.28 -50.81 0.63
C ASP A 246 72.90 -51.03 1.27
N MET A 247 72.53 -52.28 1.57
CA MET A 247 71.30 -52.62 2.29
C MET A 247 71.25 -52.00 3.69
N GLU A 248 72.35 -52.03 4.46
CA GLU A 248 72.43 -51.36 5.75
C GLU A 248 72.26 -49.84 5.63
N SER A 249 72.86 -49.21 4.61
CA SER A 249 72.75 -47.77 4.37
C SER A 249 71.33 -47.37 3.94
N TRP A 250 70.70 -48.18 3.08
CA TRP A 250 69.32 -48.02 2.63
C TRP A 250 68.34 -48.18 3.79
N TYR A 251 68.51 -49.19 4.66
CA TYR A 251 67.67 -49.32 5.87
C TYR A 251 67.85 -48.12 6.82
N LYS A 252 69.08 -47.63 7.04
CA LYS A 252 69.33 -46.44 7.86
C LYS A 252 68.65 -45.20 7.26
N LEU A 253 68.72 -45.02 5.94
CA LEU A 253 68.04 -43.94 5.23
C LEU A 253 66.51 -44.06 5.35
N LYS A 254 65.93 -45.24 5.09
CA LYS A 254 64.48 -45.45 5.14
C LYS A 254 63.91 -45.30 6.56
N VAL A 255 64.63 -45.74 7.58
CA VAL A 255 64.28 -45.50 9.00
C VAL A 255 64.33 -44.00 9.31
N SER A 256 65.36 -43.28 8.85
CA SER A 256 65.44 -41.82 9.01
C SER A 256 64.31 -41.07 8.31
N GLU A 257 63.93 -41.50 7.10
CA GLU A 257 62.81 -40.94 6.33
C GLU A 257 61.46 -41.18 7.02
N VAL A 258 61.20 -42.41 7.47
CA VAL A 258 59.98 -42.76 8.22
C VAL A 258 59.91 -41.99 9.54
N GLN A 259 61.01 -41.88 10.29
CA GLN A 259 61.07 -41.08 11.51
C GLN A 259 60.85 -39.58 11.22
N GLY A 260 61.43 -39.05 10.13
CA GLY A 260 61.22 -37.67 9.69
C GLY A 260 59.80 -37.40 9.19
N SER A 261 59.12 -38.41 8.64
CA SER A 261 57.69 -38.35 8.29
C SER A 261 56.81 -38.35 9.55
N ALA A 262 57.03 -39.30 10.46
CA ALA A 262 56.30 -39.40 11.73
C ALA A 262 56.49 -38.16 12.61
N ASN A 263 57.70 -37.59 12.66
CA ASN A 263 57.97 -36.36 13.40
C ASN A 263 57.21 -35.16 12.81
N ARG A 264 57.13 -35.03 11.47
CA ARG A 264 56.33 -33.99 10.81
C ARG A 264 54.84 -34.15 11.08
N ALA A 265 54.29 -35.36 10.92
CA ALA A 265 52.89 -35.65 11.22
C ALA A 265 52.53 -35.39 12.69
N ASN A 266 53.44 -35.69 13.63
CA ASN A 266 53.26 -35.36 15.06
C ASN A 266 53.29 -33.85 15.33
N MET A 267 54.19 -33.09 14.69
CA MET A 267 54.22 -31.62 14.79
C MET A 267 52.95 -30.99 14.22
N GLU A 268 52.48 -31.46 13.06
CA GLU A 268 51.24 -30.98 12.45
C GLU A 268 50.02 -31.32 13.32
N SER A 269 49.93 -32.54 13.85
CA SER A 269 48.86 -32.92 14.76
C SER A 269 48.89 -32.12 16.06
N SER A 270 50.07 -31.74 16.57
CA SER A 270 50.17 -30.82 17.72
C SER A 270 49.66 -29.43 17.36
N TYR A 271 50.08 -28.87 16.22
CA TYR A 271 49.62 -27.56 15.75
C TYR A 271 48.09 -27.52 15.57
N GLN A 272 47.51 -28.54 14.95
CA GLN A 272 46.06 -28.69 14.80
C GLN A 272 45.36 -28.79 16.17
N ARG A 273 45.92 -29.51 17.14
CA ARG A 273 45.36 -29.62 18.51
C ARG A 273 45.42 -28.29 19.27
N ASP A 274 46.53 -27.56 19.16
CA ASP A 274 46.71 -26.26 19.81
C ASP A 274 45.81 -25.19 19.20
N GLU A 275 45.60 -25.19 17.88
CA GLU A 275 44.66 -24.29 17.21
C GLU A 275 43.20 -24.63 17.55
N VAL A 276 42.83 -25.92 17.54
CA VAL A 276 41.51 -26.36 18.02
C VAL A 276 41.29 -26.00 19.51
N LYS A 277 42.35 -26.01 20.33
CA LYS A 277 42.27 -25.52 21.72
C LYS A 277 41.99 -24.02 21.76
N ARG A 278 42.77 -23.18 21.06
CA ARG A 278 42.53 -21.72 20.97
C ARG A 278 41.12 -21.39 20.51
N MET A 279 40.59 -22.13 19.52
CA MET A 279 39.21 -21.94 19.05
C MET A 279 38.19 -22.27 20.14
N ARG A 280 38.37 -23.35 20.92
CA ARG A 280 37.50 -23.66 22.07
C ARG A 280 37.59 -22.59 23.16
N ASP A 281 38.80 -22.15 23.50
CA ASP A 281 39.03 -21.15 24.54
C ASP A 281 38.34 -19.82 24.16
N ASN A 282 38.49 -19.37 22.90
CA ASN A 282 37.78 -18.20 22.35
C ASN A 282 36.25 -18.38 22.31
N ILE A 283 35.74 -19.58 21.99
CA ILE A 283 34.30 -19.89 22.07
C ILE A 283 33.82 -19.83 23.53
N GLY A 284 34.64 -20.21 24.50
CA GLY A 284 34.39 -20.04 25.93
C GLY A 284 34.25 -18.56 26.31
N ASP A 285 35.24 -17.74 25.95
CA ASP A 285 35.24 -16.30 26.18
C ASP A 285 34.03 -15.59 25.55
N LEU A 286 33.65 -15.97 24.32
CA LEU A 286 32.48 -15.41 23.63
C LEU A 286 31.16 -15.84 24.28
N ARG A 287 31.06 -17.07 24.80
CA ARG A 287 29.90 -17.53 25.58
C ARG A 287 29.80 -16.84 26.94
N GLY A 288 30.93 -16.57 27.60
CA GLY A 288 30.96 -15.75 28.82
C GLY A 288 30.43 -14.35 28.58
N LYS A 289 30.97 -13.65 27.57
CA LYS A 289 30.52 -12.31 27.16
C LYS A 289 29.05 -12.28 26.74
N LEU A 290 28.54 -13.34 26.11
CA LEU A 290 27.12 -13.47 25.78
C LEU A 290 26.27 -13.54 27.07
N GLY A 291 26.64 -14.41 28.02
CA GLY A 291 25.93 -14.51 29.31
C GLY A 291 25.97 -13.22 30.13
N ASP A 292 27.09 -12.48 30.12
CA ASP A 292 27.21 -11.16 30.75
C ASP A 292 26.25 -10.14 30.11
N LEU A 293 26.11 -10.16 28.78
CA LEU A 293 25.20 -9.28 28.04
C LEU A 293 23.73 -9.67 28.24
N GLU A 294 23.40 -10.97 28.27
CA GLU A 294 22.07 -11.50 28.58
C GLU A 294 21.64 -11.11 30.00
N ALA A 295 22.52 -11.30 30.99
CA ALA A 295 22.28 -10.88 32.38
C ALA A 295 22.09 -9.36 32.50
N LYS A 296 22.89 -8.57 31.79
CA LYS A 296 22.74 -7.11 31.74
C LYS A 296 21.43 -6.70 31.06
N ASN A 297 21.02 -7.37 30.00
CA ASN A 297 19.76 -7.09 29.31
C ASN A 297 18.55 -7.40 30.21
N ALA A 298 18.55 -8.54 30.89
CA ALA A 298 17.49 -8.90 31.85
C ALA A 298 17.38 -7.90 33.02
N LEU A 299 18.50 -7.29 33.46
CA LEU A 299 18.48 -6.20 34.45
C LEU A 299 17.84 -4.92 33.87
N LEU A 300 18.20 -4.53 32.65
CA LEU A 300 17.64 -3.35 31.97
C LEU A 300 16.15 -3.53 31.64
N GLU A 301 15.72 -4.71 31.22
CA GLU A 301 14.30 -5.04 31.01
C GLU A 301 13.50 -4.92 32.31
N LYS A 302 14.05 -5.38 33.43
CA LYS A 302 13.44 -5.21 34.76
C LYS A 302 13.40 -3.74 35.19
N GLU A 303 14.42 -2.95 34.89
CA GLU A 303 14.44 -1.51 35.15
C GLU A 303 13.37 -0.78 34.32
N VAL A 304 13.24 -1.10 33.03
CA VAL A 304 12.17 -0.59 32.16
C VAL A 304 10.79 -1.00 32.65
N GLN A 305 10.59 -2.25 33.12
CA GLN A 305 9.33 -2.67 33.75
C GLN A 305 9.01 -1.84 35.01
N ASN A 306 9.97 -1.65 35.90
CA ASN A 306 9.78 -0.83 37.11
C ASN A 306 9.42 0.64 36.77
N LEU A 307 10.13 1.24 35.81
CA LEU A 307 9.85 2.61 35.34
C LEU A 307 8.48 2.72 34.68
N ASN A 308 8.05 1.70 33.92
CA ASN A 308 6.70 1.65 33.36
C ASN A 308 5.63 1.52 34.45
N TYR A 309 5.85 0.71 35.51
CA TYR A 309 4.91 0.65 36.64
C TYR A 309 4.81 1.98 37.38
N GLN A 310 5.93 2.67 37.62
CA GLN A 310 5.94 4.02 38.21
C GLN A 310 5.19 5.02 37.33
N LEU A 311 5.46 5.05 36.01
CA LEU A 311 4.79 5.95 35.08
C LEU A 311 3.27 5.72 35.01
N ASN A 312 2.80 4.47 35.09
CA ASN A 312 1.37 4.17 35.12
C ASN A 312 0.70 4.60 36.43
N ASP A 313 1.39 4.45 37.58
CA ASP A 313 0.84 4.92 38.87
C ASP A 313 0.83 6.46 38.93
N ASP A 314 1.92 7.12 38.52
CA ASP A 314 1.96 8.58 38.36
C ASP A 314 0.84 9.09 37.46
N GLN A 315 0.65 8.49 36.27
CA GLN A 315 -0.45 8.84 35.36
C GLN A 315 -1.82 8.72 36.05
N ARG A 316 -2.06 7.63 36.78
CA ARG A 316 -3.29 7.42 37.53
C ARG A 316 -3.48 8.44 38.66
N GLN A 317 -2.41 8.82 39.35
CA GLN A 317 -2.44 9.89 40.36
C GLN A 317 -2.80 11.25 39.72
N TYR A 318 -2.22 11.58 38.57
CA TYR A 318 -2.56 12.80 37.81
C TYR A 318 -4.01 12.78 37.30
N GLU A 319 -4.51 11.64 36.80
CA GLU A 319 -5.90 11.48 36.39
C GLU A 319 -6.88 11.71 37.55
N VAL A 320 -6.61 11.14 38.73
CA VAL A 320 -7.44 11.38 39.94
C VAL A 320 -7.41 12.86 40.33
N ALA A 321 -6.22 13.47 40.40
CA ALA A 321 -6.08 14.89 40.75
C ALA A 321 -6.77 15.83 39.74
N LEU A 322 -6.78 15.48 38.45
CA LEU A 322 -7.45 16.24 37.39
C LEU A 322 -8.97 16.07 37.48
N ASN A 323 -9.48 14.86 37.72
CA ASN A 323 -10.90 14.62 37.98
C ASN A 323 -11.40 15.37 39.23
N ASP A 324 -10.63 15.41 40.32
CA ASP A 324 -10.95 16.21 41.52
C ASP A 324 -10.98 17.71 41.23
N ARG A 325 -10.03 18.21 40.42
CA ARG A 325 -10.04 19.61 39.95
C ARG A 325 -11.28 19.91 39.12
N ASP A 326 -11.61 19.08 38.14
CA ASP A 326 -12.82 19.22 37.32
C ASP A 326 -14.11 19.15 38.14
N ALA A 327 -14.17 18.27 39.14
CA ALA A 327 -15.30 18.19 40.08
C ALA A 327 -15.43 19.48 40.90
N THR A 328 -14.32 20.08 41.35
CA THR A 328 -14.38 21.40 42.01
C THR A 328 -14.80 22.52 41.04
N LEU A 329 -14.31 22.52 39.80
CA LEU A 329 -14.70 23.52 38.79
C LEU A 329 -16.18 23.42 38.39
N ARG A 330 -16.79 22.23 38.38
CA ARG A 330 -18.22 22.04 38.15
C ARG A 330 -19.05 22.63 39.29
N ARG A 331 -18.74 22.32 40.55
CA ARG A 331 -19.43 22.91 41.72
C ARG A 331 -19.34 24.44 41.72
N MET A 332 -18.16 25.01 41.51
CA MET A 332 -17.99 26.47 41.46
C MET A 332 -18.79 27.11 40.30
N ARG A 333 -18.98 26.41 39.17
CA ARG A 333 -19.85 26.86 38.06
C ARG A 333 -21.34 26.76 38.40
N GLU A 334 -21.75 25.68 39.05
CA GLU A 334 -23.12 25.48 39.55
C GLU A 334 -23.50 26.54 40.60
N GLU A 335 -22.58 26.82 41.53
CA GLU A 335 -22.69 27.91 42.51
C GLU A 335 -22.82 29.28 41.82
N CYS A 336 -21.90 29.61 40.90
CA CYS A 336 -21.98 30.86 40.12
C CYS A 336 -23.27 30.99 39.29
N GLN A 337 -23.77 29.88 38.72
CA GLN A 337 -25.05 29.88 37.99
C GLN A 337 -26.22 30.16 38.96
N SER A 338 -26.25 29.51 40.13
CA SER A 338 -27.30 29.76 41.13
C SER A 338 -27.31 31.21 41.63
N LEU A 339 -26.13 31.84 41.75
CA LEU A 339 -26.00 33.25 42.08
C LEU A 339 -26.50 34.17 40.95
N ALA A 340 -26.27 33.81 39.69
CA ALA A 340 -26.81 34.54 38.54
C ALA A 340 -28.35 34.42 38.43
N GLU A 341 -28.90 33.24 38.72
CA GLU A 341 -30.36 33.02 38.78
C GLU A 341 -31.00 33.81 39.94
N LEU A 342 -30.35 33.85 41.11
CA LEU A 342 -30.76 34.71 42.23
C LEU A 342 -30.66 36.21 41.91
N GLN A 343 -29.64 36.64 41.16
CA GLN A 343 -29.53 38.03 40.69
C GLN A 343 -30.65 38.39 39.72
N ALA A 344 -30.97 37.53 38.74
CA ALA A 344 -32.10 37.75 37.83
C ALA A 344 -33.46 37.80 38.57
N LEU A 345 -33.64 37.00 39.62
CA LEU A 345 -34.80 37.09 40.52
C LEU A 345 -34.82 38.39 41.33
N LEU A 346 -33.66 38.91 41.75
CA LEU A 346 -33.55 40.19 42.43
C LEU A 346 -33.86 41.37 41.48
N ASP A 347 -33.39 41.32 40.24
CA ASP A 347 -33.59 42.37 39.23
C ASP A 347 -35.04 42.43 38.76
N THR A 348 -35.67 41.26 38.51
CA THR A 348 -37.11 41.20 38.22
C THR A 348 -37.96 41.64 39.43
N LYS A 349 -37.54 41.34 40.66
CA LYS A 349 -38.17 41.89 41.87
C LYS A 349 -38.03 43.42 41.97
N GLN A 350 -36.88 43.99 41.57
CA GLN A 350 -36.68 45.44 41.50
C GLN A 350 -37.56 46.09 40.42
N MET A 351 -37.73 45.45 39.26
CA MET A 351 -38.70 45.87 38.23
C MET A 351 -40.13 45.91 38.79
N LEU A 352 -40.57 44.84 39.46
CA LEU A 352 -41.91 44.75 40.04
C LEU A 352 -42.12 45.77 41.18
N ASP A 353 -41.12 46.02 42.04
CA ASP A 353 -41.17 47.10 43.03
C ASP A 353 -41.32 48.49 42.36
N ALA A 354 -40.60 48.73 41.26
CA ALA A 354 -40.67 49.97 40.50
C ALA A 354 -42.04 50.14 39.80
N GLU A 355 -42.59 49.07 39.22
CA GLU A 355 -43.95 49.04 38.69
C GLU A 355 -44.99 49.33 39.78
N ILE A 356 -44.91 48.67 40.94
CA ILE A 356 -45.80 48.91 42.08
C ILE A 356 -45.68 50.36 42.58
N ALA A 357 -44.48 50.94 42.59
CA ALA A 357 -44.28 52.35 42.92
C ALA A 357 -44.93 53.29 41.88
N ILE A 358 -44.84 52.97 40.58
CA ILE A 358 -45.52 53.71 39.50
C ILE A 358 -47.04 53.58 39.63
N TYR A 359 -47.58 52.38 39.89
CA TYR A 359 -49.02 52.17 40.07
C TYR A 359 -49.58 52.88 41.30
N ARG A 360 -48.86 52.87 42.45
CA ARG A 360 -49.21 53.68 43.63
C ARG A 360 -49.24 55.17 43.29
N LYS A 361 -48.19 55.68 42.64
CA LYS A 361 -48.10 57.09 42.23
C LYS A 361 -49.12 57.50 41.15
N MET A 362 -49.68 56.54 40.41
CA MET A 362 -50.78 56.74 39.47
C MET A 362 -52.15 56.77 40.17
N LEU A 363 -52.34 55.96 41.22
CA LEU A 363 -53.53 55.97 42.09
C LEU A 363 -53.59 57.21 43.01
N GLU A 364 -52.43 57.67 43.49
CA GLU A 364 -52.29 58.90 44.29
C GLU A 364 -52.34 60.19 43.43
N GLY A 365 -52.50 60.07 42.10
CA GLY A 365 -52.18 61.10 41.12
C GLY A 365 -53.32 61.60 40.22
N GLU A 366 -54.59 61.56 40.66
CA GLU A 366 -55.73 61.90 39.79
C GLU A 366 -55.71 63.35 39.24
N GLU A 367 -55.09 64.31 39.92
CA GLU A 367 -55.18 65.75 39.57
C GLU A 367 -54.10 66.31 38.62
N SER A 368 -53.06 65.56 38.22
CA SER A 368 -51.99 66.14 37.37
C SER A 368 -51.50 65.24 36.23
N ARG A 369 -52.30 65.18 35.16
CA ARG A 369 -52.04 64.38 33.94
C ARG A 369 -50.83 64.85 33.10
N VAL A 370 -50.25 66.03 33.37
CA VAL A 370 -49.18 66.60 32.54
C VAL A 370 -47.80 66.01 32.87
N GLY A 371 -47.50 65.75 34.14
CA GLY A 371 -46.22 65.17 34.55
C GLY A 371 -46.04 63.68 34.22
N LEU A 372 -47.15 62.98 33.95
CA LEU A 372 -47.19 61.52 33.80
C LEU A 372 -46.35 61.02 32.60
N ARG A 373 -46.43 61.72 31.47
CA ARG A 373 -45.74 61.33 30.23
C ARG A 373 -44.21 61.46 30.34
N GLN A 374 -43.75 62.46 31.08
CA GLN A 374 -42.32 62.77 31.21
C GLN A 374 -41.58 61.79 32.12
N MET A 375 -42.21 61.32 33.20
CA MET A 375 -41.63 60.26 34.05
C MET A 375 -41.57 58.90 33.34
N VAL A 376 -42.59 58.51 32.58
CA VAL A 376 -42.56 57.26 31.79
C VAL A 376 -41.46 57.31 30.73
N GLU A 377 -41.30 58.44 30.04
CA GLU A 377 -40.21 58.62 29.08
C GLU A 377 -38.82 58.57 29.76
N GLN A 378 -38.72 58.98 31.03
CA GLN A 378 -37.47 58.94 31.80
C GLN A 378 -37.11 57.51 32.25
N VAL A 379 -38.09 56.68 32.63
CA VAL A 379 -37.89 55.25 32.96
C VAL A 379 -37.59 54.40 31.72
N VAL A 380 -38.18 54.74 30.57
CA VAL A 380 -37.82 54.12 29.27
C VAL A 380 -36.43 54.56 28.82
N LYS A 381 -36.03 55.81 29.08
CA LYS A 381 -34.67 56.30 28.75
C LYS A 381 -33.57 55.72 29.63
N THR A 382 -33.80 55.39 30.90
CA THR A 382 -32.82 54.63 31.69
C THR A 382 -32.64 53.21 31.17
N HIS A 383 -33.69 52.58 30.62
CA HIS A 383 -33.57 51.30 29.89
C HIS A 383 -32.99 51.41 28.48
N SER A 384 -32.83 52.62 27.93
CA SER A 384 -32.26 52.86 26.59
C SER A 384 -30.74 53.11 26.60
N LEU A 385 -30.08 52.97 27.76
CA LEU A 385 -28.67 53.33 27.96
C LEU A 385 -27.80 52.20 28.54
N GLN A 386 -28.21 50.94 28.32
CA GLN A 386 -27.36 49.75 28.52
C GLN A 386 -27.21 48.96 27.22
N GLN A 387 -26.81 49.67 26.15
CA GLN A 387 -26.38 49.07 24.89
C GLN A 387 -25.15 49.77 24.31
N GLN A 388 -24.10 49.93 25.13
CA GLN A 388 -22.77 50.24 24.61
C GLN A 388 -21.66 49.64 25.49
N GLU A 389 -20.78 48.90 24.84
CA GLU A 389 -19.37 48.67 25.25
C GLU A 389 -19.12 48.05 26.63
N ASP A 390 -19.49 46.78 26.78
CA ASP A 390 -18.51 45.81 27.31
C ASP A 390 -17.37 45.71 26.29
N THR A 391 -16.35 46.56 26.43
CA THR A 391 -15.06 46.39 25.75
C THR A 391 -14.25 45.28 26.42
N ASP A 392 -14.82 44.08 26.57
CA ASP A 392 -13.99 42.94 26.94
C ASP A 392 -13.15 42.51 25.75
N SER A 393 -11.87 42.88 25.84
CA SER A 393 -10.73 42.12 25.35
C SER A 393 -11.00 41.22 24.14
N THR A 394 -10.80 41.75 22.93
CA THR A 394 -10.33 40.92 21.80
C THR A 394 -8.88 40.48 22.03
N ARG A 395 -8.62 39.88 23.20
CA ARG A 395 -7.46 39.04 23.50
C ARG A 395 -7.61 37.80 22.65
N ASN A 396 -7.12 37.92 21.42
CA ASN A 396 -7.22 36.93 20.36
C ASN A 396 -7.23 35.50 20.90
N VAL A 397 -8.38 34.80 20.75
CA VAL A 397 -8.37 33.33 20.65
C VAL A 397 -7.83 32.96 19.26
N ARG A 398 -6.61 33.44 18.98
CA ARG A 398 -5.69 32.71 18.15
C ARG A 398 -5.30 31.52 19.00
N GLY A 399 -6.08 30.44 18.90
CA GLY A 399 -5.74 29.17 19.51
C GLY A 399 -4.36 28.78 19.00
N GLU A 400 -3.33 28.96 19.82
CA GLU A 400 -2.00 28.51 19.51
C GLU A 400 -2.03 26.98 19.63
N VAL A 401 -2.33 26.35 18.49
CA VAL A 401 -2.34 24.90 18.32
C VAL A 401 -0.94 24.39 18.67
N SER A 402 -0.77 24.02 19.94
CA SER A 402 0.53 23.66 20.50
C SER A 402 0.97 22.38 19.82
N THR A 403 1.87 22.55 18.86
CA THR A 403 2.28 21.52 17.90
C THR A 403 3.57 20.90 18.43
N LYS A 404 3.43 19.88 19.28
CA LYS A 404 4.56 19.22 19.94
C LYS A 404 5.08 18.08 19.06
N THR A 405 6.19 18.33 18.37
CA THR A 405 6.94 17.30 17.65
C THR A 405 7.96 16.64 18.58
N THR A 406 7.91 15.32 18.71
CA THR A 406 8.92 14.50 19.35
C THR A 406 9.70 13.69 18.31
N PHE A 407 10.96 13.40 18.62
CA PHE A 407 11.88 12.65 17.77
C PHE A 407 12.52 11.52 18.57
N GLN A 408 12.42 10.29 18.07
CA GLN A 408 13.04 9.09 18.62
C GLN A 408 14.00 8.51 17.57
N ARG A 409 15.18 8.09 18.00
CA ARG A 409 16.27 7.61 17.13
C ARG A 409 16.80 6.28 17.66
N SER A 410 17.17 5.36 16.77
CA SER A 410 17.94 4.17 17.13
C SER A 410 18.91 3.77 16.00
N ALA A 411 19.96 3.05 16.36
CA ALA A 411 20.87 2.41 15.42
C ALA A 411 21.43 1.11 16.01
N LYS A 412 21.63 0.11 15.15
CA LYS A 412 22.25 -1.19 15.46
C LYS A 412 23.73 -1.25 15.04
N GLY A 413 24.26 -0.16 14.48
CA GLY A 413 25.62 -0.10 13.96
C GLY A 413 26.14 1.34 13.86
N ASN A 414 27.26 1.50 13.17
CA ASN A 414 28.06 2.73 13.16
C ASN A 414 27.44 3.93 12.42
N VAL A 415 26.35 3.75 11.67
CA VAL A 415 25.67 4.84 10.95
C VAL A 415 24.29 5.07 11.57
N THR A 416 23.97 6.35 11.78
CA THR A 416 22.73 6.83 12.40
C THR A 416 22.02 7.83 11.48
N ILE A 417 20.72 8.05 11.70
CA ILE A 417 19.96 9.12 11.03
C ILE A 417 19.98 10.33 11.99
N SER A 418 20.84 11.32 11.71
CA SER A 418 21.10 12.46 12.61
C SER A 418 20.17 13.65 12.38
N GLU A 419 19.50 13.73 11.23
CA GLU A 419 18.47 14.75 10.97
C GLU A 419 17.46 14.26 9.93
N CYS A 420 16.19 14.64 10.08
CA CYS A 420 15.23 14.69 8.99
C CYS A 420 14.61 16.08 8.99
N ASP A 421 14.71 16.82 7.88
CA ASP A 421 14.12 18.16 7.80
C ASP A 421 12.58 18.09 7.98
N PRO A 422 11.98 18.90 8.89
CA PRO A 422 10.54 18.86 9.14
C PRO A 422 9.66 19.20 7.92
N ASN A 423 10.22 19.88 6.91
CA ASN A 423 9.56 20.23 5.66
C ASN A 423 9.82 19.20 4.53
N GLY A 424 10.50 18.09 4.86
CA GLY A 424 10.85 17.04 3.90
C GLY A 424 11.94 17.42 2.89
N LYS A 425 12.79 18.42 3.16
CA LYS A 425 13.82 18.86 2.22
C LYS A 425 14.99 17.88 2.08
N PHE A 426 15.49 17.35 3.18
CA PHE A 426 16.63 16.44 3.22
C PHE A 426 16.58 15.48 4.41
N ILE A 427 17.38 14.42 4.33
CA ILE A 427 17.70 13.51 5.44
C ILE A 427 19.23 13.53 5.62
N THR A 428 19.72 13.58 6.86
CA THR A 428 21.14 13.53 7.20
C THR A 428 21.47 12.17 7.82
N LEU A 429 22.45 11.47 7.25
CA LEU A 429 23.09 10.30 7.85
C LEU A 429 24.40 10.73 8.52
N GLU A 430 24.79 10.04 9.60
CA GLU A 430 26.02 10.31 10.36
C GLU A 430 26.72 9.01 10.74
N ASN A 431 27.99 8.86 10.36
CA ASN A 431 28.85 7.79 10.86
C ASN A 431 29.43 8.22 12.21
N THR A 432 28.92 7.65 13.29
CA THR A 432 29.31 7.98 14.68
C THR A 432 30.58 7.25 15.14
N HIS A 433 31.14 6.36 14.31
CA HIS A 433 32.39 5.69 14.62
C HIS A 433 33.60 6.60 14.38
N ARG A 434 34.57 6.56 15.31
CA ARG A 434 35.69 7.52 15.35
C ARG A 434 36.81 7.27 14.34
N SER A 435 36.91 6.06 13.79
CA SER A 435 38.06 5.62 12.98
C SER A 435 37.76 4.54 11.92
N LYS A 436 36.48 4.29 11.62
CA LYS A 436 36.06 3.29 10.62
C LYS A 436 35.14 3.96 9.62
N ASP A 437 35.52 3.94 8.36
CA ASP A 437 34.68 4.36 7.25
C ASP A 437 33.66 3.25 6.97
N GLU A 438 32.41 3.62 6.69
CA GLU A 438 31.32 2.67 6.42
C GLU A 438 30.87 2.76 4.97
N ASN A 439 30.78 1.62 4.29
CA ASN A 439 30.21 1.55 2.95
C ASN A 439 28.69 1.54 3.05
N LEU A 440 28.04 2.51 2.41
CA LEU A 440 26.59 2.66 2.32
C LEU A 440 26.07 2.39 0.90
N GLY A 441 26.92 1.94 -0.03
CA GLY A 441 26.49 1.55 -1.37
C GLY A 441 25.39 0.48 -1.31
N GLU A 442 24.35 0.66 -2.12
CA GLU A 442 23.16 -0.20 -2.19
C GLU A 442 22.26 -0.20 -0.93
N HIS A 443 22.62 0.52 0.14
CA HIS A 443 21.74 0.70 1.29
C HIS A 443 20.51 1.54 0.89
N ARG A 444 19.36 1.24 1.50
CA ARG A 444 18.07 1.86 1.17
C ARG A 444 17.54 2.69 2.32
N LEU A 445 17.29 3.98 2.06
CA LEU A 445 16.48 4.82 2.93
C LEU A 445 15.00 4.60 2.60
N LYS A 446 14.23 4.13 3.59
CA LYS A 446 12.79 3.90 3.50
C LYS A 446 12.07 4.85 4.46
N ARG A 447 11.21 5.73 3.94
CA ARG A 447 10.43 6.70 4.73
C ARG A 447 8.93 6.44 4.59
N LYS A 448 8.32 6.01 5.69
CA LYS A 448 6.88 5.73 5.83
C LYS A 448 6.18 6.93 6.45
N LEU A 449 5.11 7.38 5.80
CA LEU A 449 4.32 8.56 6.13
C LEU A 449 2.88 8.13 6.46
N ASP A 450 2.22 8.78 7.42
CA ASP A 450 0.80 8.53 7.73
C ASP A 450 -0.08 8.51 6.47
N ASN A 451 -0.70 7.36 6.21
CA ASN A 451 -1.64 7.09 5.10
C ASN A 451 -1.17 7.56 3.71
N ARG A 452 0.15 7.55 3.46
CA ARG A 452 0.75 7.89 2.16
C ARG A 452 1.75 6.82 1.68
N ARG A 453 2.02 6.84 0.37
CA ARG A 453 3.01 5.97 -0.30
C ARG A 453 4.36 6.05 0.41
N GLU A 454 4.97 4.90 0.65
CA GLU A 454 6.33 4.80 1.21
C GLU A 454 7.35 5.30 0.19
N ILE A 455 8.22 6.22 0.61
CA ILE A 455 9.30 6.76 -0.22
C ILE A 455 10.54 5.89 0.01
N VAL A 456 11.17 5.43 -1.08
CA VAL A 456 12.38 4.58 -1.02
C VAL A 456 13.45 5.14 -1.94
N TYR A 457 14.65 5.33 -1.39
CA TYR A 457 15.85 5.76 -2.12
C TYR A 457 16.97 4.74 -1.89
N THR A 458 17.64 4.33 -2.96
CA THR A 458 18.85 3.49 -2.90
C THR A 458 20.08 4.38 -3.02
N ILE A 459 20.99 4.30 -2.05
CA ILE A 459 22.25 5.03 -2.04
C ILE A 459 23.17 4.47 -3.15
N PRO A 460 23.81 5.31 -3.99
CA PRO A 460 24.62 4.85 -5.12
C PRO A 460 25.74 3.89 -4.71
N PRO A 461 26.08 2.89 -5.55
CA PRO A 461 27.18 1.96 -5.26
C PRO A 461 28.50 2.72 -5.05
N ASN A 462 29.36 2.17 -4.20
CA ASN A 462 30.63 2.78 -3.77
C ASN A 462 30.52 4.08 -2.94
N THR A 463 29.34 4.44 -2.44
CA THR A 463 29.20 5.56 -1.48
C THR A 463 29.77 5.16 -0.11
N VAL A 464 30.93 5.72 0.26
CA VAL A 464 31.57 5.48 1.56
C VAL A 464 31.44 6.71 2.46
N LEU A 465 30.80 6.54 3.62
CA LEU A 465 30.66 7.58 4.64
C LEU A 465 31.80 7.48 5.66
N LYS A 466 32.67 8.48 5.65
CA LYS A 466 33.89 8.49 6.49
C LYS A 466 33.58 8.58 7.98
N ALA A 467 34.51 8.08 8.79
CA ALA A 467 34.47 8.16 10.24
C ALA A 467 34.21 9.60 10.73
N GLY A 468 33.22 9.78 11.63
CA GLY A 468 32.84 11.08 12.18
C GLY A 468 32.32 12.09 11.16
N ARG A 469 31.80 11.65 10.00
CA ARG A 469 31.23 12.52 8.96
C ARG A 469 29.73 12.30 8.75
N THR A 470 29.09 13.35 8.24
CA THR A 470 27.68 13.40 7.87
C THR A 470 27.51 13.48 6.35
N MET A 471 26.49 12.81 5.84
CA MET A 471 26.06 12.90 4.44
C MET A 471 24.61 13.40 4.41
N LYS A 472 24.35 14.49 3.68
CA LYS A 472 22.98 15.00 3.46
C LYS A 472 22.41 14.50 2.13
N ILE A 473 21.16 14.05 2.14
CA ILE A 473 20.46 13.52 0.97
C ILE A 473 19.21 14.36 0.76
N TYR A 474 19.28 15.28 -0.21
CA TYR A 474 18.20 16.21 -0.53
C TYR A 474 17.19 15.56 -1.48
N ALA A 475 15.92 15.90 -1.34
CA ALA A 475 14.93 15.64 -2.39
C ALA A 475 15.16 16.59 -3.58
N ARG A 476 14.69 16.22 -4.77
CA ARG A 476 14.86 17.01 -5.99
C ARG A 476 14.33 18.44 -5.79
N ASP A 477 15.04 19.42 -6.35
CA ASP A 477 14.68 20.84 -6.34
C ASP A 477 14.70 21.53 -4.95
N GLN A 478 15.02 20.82 -3.85
CA GLN A 478 15.05 21.37 -2.47
C GLN A 478 16.38 22.06 -2.07
N GLY A 479 17.16 22.54 -3.03
CA GLY A 479 18.37 23.34 -2.81
C GLY A 479 19.65 22.56 -2.45
N GLY A 480 19.64 21.23 -2.58
CA GLY A 480 20.86 20.41 -2.48
C GLY A 480 21.67 20.42 -3.78
N ILE A 481 23.00 20.57 -3.67
CA ILE A 481 23.93 20.38 -4.79
C ILE A 481 24.48 18.96 -4.70
N HIS A 482 24.37 18.19 -5.79
CA HIS A 482 24.88 16.81 -5.85
C HIS A 482 26.43 16.82 -5.82
N ASN A 483 27.02 16.41 -4.71
CA ASN A 483 28.46 16.37 -4.46
C ASN A 483 28.83 15.17 -3.55
N PRO A 484 28.91 13.95 -4.10
CA PRO A 484 29.23 12.74 -3.34
C PRO A 484 30.67 12.79 -2.78
N PRO A 485 30.94 12.21 -1.59
CA PRO A 485 30.00 11.50 -0.72
C PRO A 485 29.26 12.41 0.29
N ASP A 486 29.64 13.69 0.44
CA ASP A 486 29.11 14.54 1.52
C ASP A 486 27.67 15.03 1.25
N THR A 487 27.24 15.12 -0.02
CA THR A 487 25.85 15.50 -0.37
C THR A 487 25.35 14.74 -1.60
N LEU A 488 24.20 14.08 -1.45
CA LEU A 488 23.46 13.43 -2.53
C LEU A 488 22.15 14.17 -2.80
N VAL A 489 21.62 13.96 -4.00
CA VAL A 489 20.27 14.39 -4.41
C VAL A 489 19.49 13.16 -4.86
N PHE A 490 18.22 13.10 -4.49
CA PHE A 490 17.27 12.07 -4.88
C PHE A 490 16.34 12.62 -5.97
N ASP A 491 16.64 12.29 -7.23
CA ASP A 491 15.93 12.83 -8.39
C ASP A 491 14.51 12.26 -8.59
N GLY A 492 14.13 11.21 -7.83
CA GLY A 492 12.85 10.52 -7.98
C GLY A 492 11.65 11.26 -7.37
N GLU A 493 11.83 11.95 -6.24
CA GLU A 493 10.78 12.69 -5.53
C GLU A 493 11.25 14.12 -5.21
N ASN A 494 10.35 15.10 -5.28
CA ASN A 494 10.65 16.50 -4.97
C ASN A 494 10.48 16.86 -3.47
N THR A 495 10.13 15.89 -2.63
CA THR A 495 10.12 16.00 -1.17
C THR A 495 10.24 14.61 -0.53
N TRP A 496 10.88 14.53 0.63
CA TRP A 496 10.83 13.38 1.53
C TRP A 496 9.50 13.26 2.29
N GLY A 497 8.58 14.20 2.09
CA GLY A 497 7.25 14.18 2.68
C GLY A 497 7.19 14.64 4.13
N ILE A 498 6.03 15.23 4.46
CA ILE A 498 5.66 15.78 5.76
C ILE A 498 4.44 14.98 6.25
N GLY A 499 4.37 14.67 7.54
CA GLY A 499 3.29 13.92 8.17
C GLY A 499 3.29 14.08 9.69
N ALA A 500 2.21 13.66 10.36
CA ALA A 500 2.13 13.74 11.82
C ALA A 500 3.07 12.71 12.45
N ASN A 501 2.88 11.42 12.14
CA ASN A 501 3.84 10.36 12.40
C ASN A 501 4.62 10.06 11.11
N VAL A 502 5.94 9.95 11.24
CA VAL A 502 6.84 9.62 10.12
C VAL A 502 7.96 8.72 10.64
N VAL A 503 8.14 7.55 10.03
CA VAL A 503 9.22 6.62 10.35
C VAL A 503 10.19 6.56 9.18
N THR A 504 11.47 6.82 9.44
CA THR A 504 12.55 6.75 8.45
C THR A 504 13.53 5.67 8.87
N SER A 505 13.72 4.65 8.06
CA SER A 505 14.66 3.53 8.27
C SER A 505 15.79 3.55 7.26
N LEU A 506 17.00 3.20 7.71
CA LEU A 506 18.14 2.88 6.86
C LEU A 506 18.33 1.36 6.84
N ILE A 507 18.08 0.75 5.70
CA ILE A 507 18.14 -0.70 5.46
C ILE A 507 19.46 -1.03 4.74
N ASN A 508 20.19 -2.07 5.17
CA ASN A 508 21.42 -2.47 4.48
C ASN A 508 21.16 -3.23 3.17
N LYS A 509 22.24 -3.70 2.52
CA LYS A 509 22.21 -4.56 1.33
C LYS A 509 21.39 -5.85 1.54
N ASP A 510 21.58 -6.49 2.68
CA ASP A 510 21.03 -7.82 2.99
C ASP A 510 19.54 -7.78 3.37
N GLY A 511 19.06 -6.64 3.85
CA GLY A 511 17.65 -6.38 4.18
C GLY A 511 17.38 -5.89 5.61
N ASP A 512 18.41 -5.75 6.45
CA ASP A 512 18.27 -5.41 7.86
C ASP A 512 18.11 -3.90 8.12
N ASP A 513 17.16 -3.53 8.98
CA ASP A 513 17.05 -2.19 9.56
C ASP A 513 18.28 -1.88 10.44
N THR A 514 19.19 -1.04 9.93
CA THR A 514 20.42 -0.63 10.63
C THR A 514 20.26 0.62 11.48
N ALA A 515 19.39 1.56 11.10
CA ALA A 515 19.05 2.74 11.88
C ALA A 515 17.61 3.18 11.62
N THR A 516 16.96 3.77 12.62
CA THR A 516 15.61 4.32 12.49
C THR A 516 15.47 5.70 13.14
N HIS A 517 14.59 6.52 12.58
CA HIS A 517 14.23 7.85 13.06
C HIS A 517 12.72 8.05 12.96
N THR A 518 12.06 8.07 14.11
CA THR A 518 10.61 8.25 14.25
C THR A 518 10.32 9.67 14.71
N GLN A 519 9.58 10.41 13.90
CA GLN A 519 9.01 11.72 14.23
C GLN A 519 7.53 11.53 14.57
N LYS A 520 7.05 12.12 15.67
CA LYS A 520 5.62 12.18 16.01
C LYS A 520 5.21 13.60 16.38
N THR A 521 4.24 14.15 15.68
CA THR A 521 3.75 15.52 15.84
C THR A 521 2.33 15.49 16.38
N ILE A 522 2.17 15.89 17.63
CA ILE A 522 0.85 15.97 18.28
C ILE A 522 0.42 17.43 18.27
N GLN A 523 -0.74 17.71 17.68
CA GLN A 523 -1.41 19.00 17.80
C GLN A 523 -2.47 18.90 18.89
N THR A 524 -2.24 19.55 20.04
CA THR A 524 -3.26 19.74 21.06
C THR A 524 -4.00 21.05 20.81
N GLY A 525 -5.25 20.96 20.35
CA GLY A 525 -6.21 22.06 20.49
C GLY A 525 -6.79 22.09 21.90
N GLN A 526 -7.15 23.28 22.37
CA GLN A 526 -8.08 23.51 23.48
C GLN A 526 -9.41 24.00 22.91
#